data_AF-A0AAW5YTL4-F1
#
_entry.id   AF-A0AAW5YTL4-F1
#
_cell.length_a   1.000
_cell.length_b   1.000
_cell.length_c   1.000
_cell.angle_alpha   90.00
_cell.angle_beta   90.00
_cell.angle_gamma   90.00
#
_symmetry.space_group_name_H-M   'P 1'
#
loop_
_entity.id
_entity.type
_entity.pdbx_description
1 polymer ?
#
loop_
_entity_poly.entity_id
_entity_poly.type
_entity_poly.pdbx_seq_one_letter_code
_entity_poly.pdbx_strand_id
1 'polypeptide(L)'
;MDLVKEYDRIVCESLCDKPGEIRSYPVRITGTDYKPGMPAIEKIEEVLQLAKEIDHPIKQGFYLFGHIARERWFNDGNKRTAQLVANHVFVQNNAAMLAVPVEERENFWHKLVEFYETGQQDDLNDFLYKTSIGIMPGGLTMEKTREIE
;
A
#
# COMPACT_ATOMS: atom_id res chain seq x y z
N MET A 1 -6.42 0.32 -12.63
CA MET A 1 -5.74 1.63 -12.59
C MET A 1 -6.65 2.70 -11.98
N ASP A 2 -7.87 2.87 -12.51
CA ASP A 2 -8.78 3.96 -12.13
C ASP A 2 -9.04 4.08 -10.62
N LEU A 3 -9.29 2.96 -9.94
CA LEU A 3 -9.48 2.95 -8.48
C LEU A 3 -8.30 3.57 -7.72
N VAL A 4 -7.08 3.23 -8.09
CA VAL A 4 -5.87 3.72 -7.39
C VAL A 4 -5.67 5.21 -7.67
N LYS A 5 -5.90 5.64 -8.92
CA LYS A 5 -5.88 7.06 -9.29
C LYS A 5 -6.95 7.85 -8.54
N GLU A 6 -8.13 7.29 -8.35
CA GLU A 6 -9.22 7.94 -7.62
C GLU A 6 -8.90 8.07 -6.13
N TYR A 7 -8.31 7.04 -5.51
CA TYR A 7 -7.82 7.16 -4.13
C TYR A 7 -6.77 8.24 -3.99
N ASP A 8 -5.81 8.31 -4.90
CA ASP A 8 -4.82 9.38 -4.88
C ASP A 8 -5.47 10.75 -5.07
N ARG A 9 -6.41 10.86 -6.02
CA ARG A 9 -7.17 12.08 -6.25
C ARG A 9 -7.83 12.60 -4.97
N ILE A 10 -8.47 11.72 -4.21
CA ILE A 10 -9.14 12.05 -2.95
C ILE A 10 -8.12 12.41 -1.86
N VAL A 11 -7.07 11.60 -1.69
CA VAL A 11 -6.02 11.81 -0.68
C VAL A 11 -5.29 13.15 -0.86
N CYS A 12 -5.10 13.53 -2.12
CA CYS A 12 -4.32 14.69 -2.51
C CYS A 12 -5.16 15.89 -2.95
N GLU A 13 -6.49 15.81 -2.84
CA GLU A 13 -7.40 16.90 -3.22
C GLU A 13 -7.01 18.19 -2.49
N SER A 14 -6.69 19.23 -3.26
CA SER A 14 -6.22 20.54 -2.74
C SER A 14 -4.91 20.52 -1.92
N LEU A 15 -4.20 19.40 -1.87
CA LEU A 15 -2.96 19.24 -1.08
C LEU A 15 -1.72 18.99 -1.94
N CYS A 16 -1.89 18.39 -3.12
CA CYS A 16 -0.79 17.96 -3.97
C CYS A 16 -0.94 18.48 -5.40
N ASP A 17 0.18 18.54 -6.13
CA ASP A 17 0.18 18.84 -7.56
C ASP A 17 -0.30 17.63 -8.38
N LYS A 18 -1.28 17.86 -9.25
CA LYS A 18 -1.87 16.86 -10.16
C LYS A 18 -2.39 15.59 -9.45
N PRO A 19 -3.36 15.73 -8.53
CA PRO A 19 -3.91 14.62 -7.77
C PRO A 19 -4.56 13.59 -8.70
N GLY A 20 -4.20 12.31 -8.53
CA GLY A 20 -4.69 11.21 -9.37
C GLY A 20 -3.98 11.04 -10.71
N GLU A 21 -2.98 11.87 -11.05
CA GLU A 21 -2.17 11.70 -12.25
C GLU A 21 -0.91 10.88 -11.98
N ILE A 22 -0.59 9.98 -12.92
CA ILE A 22 0.67 9.24 -12.85
C ILE A 22 1.83 10.22 -13.08
N ARG A 23 2.82 10.13 -12.19
CA ARG A 23 3.95 11.04 -12.14
C ARG A 23 4.75 11.04 -13.44
N SER A 24 5.03 12.24 -13.94
CA SER A 24 5.75 12.46 -15.20
C SER A 24 7.18 12.99 -15.04
N TYR A 25 7.67 13.15 -13.81
CA TYR A 25 9.03 13.63 -13.49
C TYR A 25 9.64 12.90 -12.29
N PRO A 26 10.96 12.84 -12.13
CA PRO A 26 11.61 12.16 -10.99
C PRO A 26 11.25 12.77 -9.62
N VAL A 27 11.13 11.92 -8.59
CA VAL A 27 10.95 12.34 -7.19
C VAL A 27 12.02 11.73 -6.29
N ARG A 28 12.20 12.33 -5.11
CA ARG A 28 13.03 11.79 -4.03
C ARG A 28 12.15 11.41 -2.85
N ILE A 29 12.59 10.42 -2.09
CA ILE A 29 11.96 10.04 -0.83
C ILE A 29 12.83 10.60 0.29
N THR A 30 12.28 11.50 1.09
CA THR A 30 13.01 12.06 2.24
C THR A 30 13.36 10.96 3.24
N GLY A 31 14.62 10.93 3.67
CA GLY A 31 15.09 9.98 4.69
C GLY A 31 15.66 8.67 4.16
N THR A 32 15.86 8.54 2.85
CA THR A 32 16.54 7.38 2.23
C THR A 32 17.27 7.81 0.95
N ASP A 33 18.33 7.09 0.59
CA ASP A 33 19.03 7.27 -0.69
C ASP A 33 18.34 6.56 -1.87
N TYR A 34 17.33 5.73 -1.58
CA TYR A 34 16.54 5.07 -2.62
C TYR A 34 15.83 6.09 -3.52
N LYS A 35 15.99 5.89 -4.83
CA LYS A 35 15.33 6.69 -5.86
C LYS A 35 14.39 5.79 -6.67
N PRO A 36 13.08 6.02 -6.62
CA PRO A 36 12.14 5.27 -7.45
C PRO A 36 12.39 5.55 -8.93
N GLY A 37 12.22 4.53 -9.77
CA GLY A 37 12.20 4.68 -11.22
C GLY A 37 11.05 5.57 -11.69
N MET A 38 11.04 5.92 -12.97
CA MET A 38 9.84 6.50 -13.58
C MET A 38 8.75 5.43 -13.68
N PRO A 39 7.50 5.73 -13.28
CA PRO A 39 6.39 4.80 -13.46
C PRO A 39 6.13 4.59 -14.96
N ALA A 40 5.98 3.33 -15.36
CA ALA A 40 5.51 2.95 -16.68
C ALA A 40 4.11 2.37 -16.53
N ILE A 41 3.16 2.83 -17.36
CA ILE A 41 1.75 2.45 -17.23
C ILE A 41 1.60 0.93 -17.36
N GLU A 42 2.32 0.33 -18.30
CA GLU A 42 2.27 -1.12 -18.57
C GLU A 42 2.72 -1.92 -17.35
N LYS A 43 3.75 -1.47 -16.64
CA LYS A 43 4.24 -2.13 -15.42
C LYS A 43 3.26 -1.99 -14.26
N ILE A 44 2.62 -0.83 -14.13
CA ILE A 44 1.59 -0.65 -13.10
C ILE A 44 0.41 -1.57 -13.39
N GLU A 45 -0.02 -1.67 -14.65
CA GLU A 45 -1.10 -2.58 -15.05
C GLU A 45 -0.75 -4.04 -14.78
N GLU A 46 0.50 -4.46 -15.05
CA GLU A 46 1.01 -5.79 -14.68
C GLU A 46 0.93 -6.03 -13.17
N VAL A 47 1.42 -5.10 -12.34
CA VAL A 47 1.32 -5.20 -10.87
C VAL A 47 -0.14 -5.31 -10.43
N LEU A 48 -1.04 -4.49 -10.99
CA LEU A 48 -2.46 -4.53 -10.65
C LEU A 48 -3.14 -5.83 -11.11
N GLN A 49 -2.63 -6.47 -12.17
CA GLN A 49 -3.14 -7.75 -12.63
C GLN A 49 -2.65 -8.89 -11.74
N LEU A 50 -1.35 -8.93 -11.42
CA LEU A 50 -0.76 -9.87 -10.46
C LEU A 50 -1.42 -9.78 -9.09
N ALA A 51 -1.75 -8.57 -8.63
CA ALA A 51 -2.46 -8.39 -7.38
C ALA A 51 -3.82 -9.12 -7.35
N LYS A 52 -4.55 -9.21 -8.47
CA LYS A 52 -5.83 -9.92 -8.53
C LYS A 52 -5.69 -11.44 -8.43
N GLU A 53 -4.50 -11.96 -8.71
CA GLU A 53 -4.18 -13.39 -8.64
C GLU A 53 -3.82 -13.83 -7.21
N ILE A 54 -3.66 -12.87 -6.27
CA ILE A 54 -3.39 -13.16 -4.87
C ILE A 54 -4.71 -13.41 -4.13
N ASP A 55 -4.96 -14.67 -3.79
CA ASP A 55 -6.21 -15.10 -3.14
C ASP A 55 -6.38 -14.57 -1.70
N HIS A 56 -5.29 -14.45 -0.94
CA HIS A 56 -5.36 -14.04 0.47
C HIS A 56 -5.48 -12.51 0.58
N PRO A 57 -6.59 -11.94 1.10
CA PRO A 57 -6.84 -10.50 1.05
C PRO A 57 -5.76 -9.65 1.72
N ILE A 58 -5.23 -10.11 2.86
CA ILE A 58 -4.13 -9.40 3.55
C ILE A 58 -2.84 -9.39 2.71
N LYS A 59 -2.45 -10.53 2.14
CA LYS A 59 -1.28 -10.62 1.24
C LYS A 59 -1.49 -9.74 0.01
N GLN A 60 -2.70 -9.73 -0.56
CA GLN A 60 -3.06 -8.88 -1.70
C GLN A 60 -2.92 -7.39 -1.38
N GLY A 61 -3.47 -6.93 -0.25
CA GLY A 61 -3.38 -5.52 0.13
C GLY A 61 -1.96 -5.11 0.51
N PHE A 62 -1.17 -5.97 1.17
CA PHE A 62 0.25 -5.70 1.42
C PHE A 62 1.07 -5.64 0.14
N TYR A 63 0.81 -6.52 -0.84
CA TYR A 63 1.43 -6.45 -2.15
C TYR A 63 1.18 -5.09 -2.82
N LEU A 64 -0.09 -4.66 -2.88
CA LEU A 64 -0.45 -3.34 -3.42
C LEU A 64 0.17 -2.19 -2.62
N PHE A 65 0.15 -2.27 -1.29
CA PHE A 65 0.74 -1.27 -0.42
C PHE A 65 2.22 -1.05 -0.75
N GLY A 66 2.98 -2.14 -0.86
CA GLY A 66 4.41 -2.10 -1.14
C GLY A 66 4.73 -1.43 -2.47
N HIS A 67 4.07 -1.87 -3.54
CA HIS A 67 4.29 -1.34 -4.89
C HIS A 67 3.95 0.16 -4.97
N ILE A 68 2.77 0.57 -4.49
CA ILE A 68 2.36 1.99 -4.52
C ILE A 68 3.32 2.84 -3.68
N ALA A 69 3.68 2.38 -2.48
CA ALA A 69 4.52 3.14 -1.56
C ALA A 69 5.98 3.27 -2.02
N ARG A 70 6.55 2.22 -2.62
CA ARG A 70 7.96 2.17 -3.04
C ARG A 70 8.18 2.79 -4.42
N GLU A 71 7.34 2.47 -5.40
CA GLU A 71 7.55 2.91 -6.79
C GLU A 71 7.14 4.36 -7.04
N ARG A 72 6.39 4.97 -6.11
CA ARG A 72 5.94 6.37 -6.20
C ARG A 72 5.24 6.67 -7.53
N TRP A 73 4.11 6.01 -7.76
CA TRP A 73 3.30 6.17 -8.97
C TRP A 73 2.78 7.61 -9.14
N PHE A 74 2.55 8.33 -8.04
CA PHE A 74 2.02 9.68 -8.01
C PHE A 74 3.07 10.70 -7.52
N ASN A 75 2.80 11.99 -7.73
CA ASN A 75 3.69 13.08 -7.32
C ASN A 75 3.84 13.20 -5.80
N ASP A 76 2.75 12.97 -5.06
CA ASP A 76 2.69 12.94 -3.60
C ASP A 76 1.61 11.92 -3.18
N GLY A 77 1.20 11.85 -1.93
CA GLY A 77 0.09 11.01 -1.48
C GLY A 77 0.39 9.52 -1.37
N ASN A 78 1.37 8.99 -2.11
CA ASN A 78 1.65 7.56 -2.30
C ASN A 78 1.50 6.66 -1.04
N LYS A 79 2.01 7.05 0.14
CA LYS A 79 1.87 6.22 1.37
C LYS A 79 0.42 6.15 1.88
N ARG A 80 -0.29 7.28 1.81
CA ARG A 80 -1.72 7.38 2.18
C ARG A 80 -2.58 6.65 1.14
N THR A 81 -2.27 6.83 -0.14
CA THR A 81 -2.90 6.10 -1.25
C THR A 81 -2.71 4.59 -1.09
N ALA A 82 -1.48 4.13 -0.81
CA ALA A 82 -1.15 2.73 -0.55
C ALA A 82 -1.98 2.14 0.61
N GLN A 83 -2.08 2.87 1.72
CA GLN A 83 -2.87 2.43 2.88
C GLN A 83 -4.36 2.34 2.56
N LEU A 84 -4.93 3.32 1.85
CA LEU A 84 -6.33 3.28 1.46
C LEU A 84 -6.64 2.17 0.46
N VAL A 85 -5.75 1.92 -0.50
CA VAL A 85 -5.91 0.82 -1.47
C VAL A 85 -5.82 -0.54 -0.77
N ALA A 86 -4.89 -0.71 0.17
CA ALA A 86 -4.83 -1.92 0.99
C ALA A 86 -6.12 -2.11 1.80
N ASN A 87 -6.59 -1.04 2.47
CA ASN A 87 -7.84 -1.07 3.22
C ASN A 87 -9.06 -1.32 2.33
N HIS A 88 -9.08 -0.83 1.10
CA HIS A 88 -10.14 -1.16 0.15
C HIS A 88 -10.22 -2.67 -0.05
N VAL A 89 -9.09 -3.32 -0.34
CA VAL A 89 -9.03 -4.79 -0.47
C VAL A 89 -9.51 -5.48 0.80
N PHE A 90 -9.02 -5.03 1.97
CA PHE A 90 -9.36 -5.69 3.22
C PHE A 90 -10.84 -5.55 3.57
N VAL A 91 -11.44 -4.38 3.38
CA VAL A 91 -12.85 -4.10 3.67
C VAL A 91 -13.77 -4.83 2.71
N GLN A 92 -13.48 -4.80 1.39
CA GLN A 92 -14.28 -5.52 0.40
C GLN A 92 -14.34 -7.03 0.67
N ASN A 93 -13.32 -7.58 1.33
CA ASN A 93 -13.24 -8.99 1.70
C ASN A 93 -13.57 -9.27 3.18
N ASN A 94 -14.10 -8.28 3.93
CA ASN A 94 -14.38 -8.39 5.38
C ASN A 94 -13.21 -9.01 6.18
N ALA A 95 -11.98 -8.62 5.84
CA ALA A 95 -10.77 -9.23 6.37
C ALA A 95 -10.18 -8.42 7.53
N ALA A 96 -9.86 -7.16 7.30
CA ALA A 96 -9.08 -6.36 8.25
C ALA A 96 -9.17 -4.84 7.99
N MET A 97 -8.60 -4.07 8.92
CA MET A 97 -8.24 -2.67 8.75
C MET A 97 -6.75 -2.51 9.04
N LEU A 98 -6.04 -1.75 8.21
CA LEU A 98 -4.68 -1.30 8.43
C LEU A 98 -4.67 0.14 8.95
N ALA A 99 -4.22 0.30 10.19
CA ALA A 99 -4.00 1.58 10.84
C ALA A 99 -2.73 1.51 11.68
N VAL A 100 -1.68 2.21 11.26
CA VAL A 100 -0.41 2.27 12.03
C VAL A 100 -0.64 3.10 13.30
N PRO A 101 -0.43 2.53 14.50
CA PRO A 101 -0.58 3.25 15.75
C PRO A 101 0.40 4.42 15.87
N VAL A 102 0.03 5.43 16.66
CA VAL A 102 0.83 6.65 16.83
C VAL A 102 2.20 6.36 17.47
N GLU A 103 2.21 5.43 18.41
CA GLU A 103 3.35 4.90 19.15
C GLU A 103 4.31 4.10 18.27
N GLU A 104 3.81 3.50 17.18
CA GLU A 104 4.60 2.67 16.26
C GLU A 104 5.13 3.43 15.04
N ARG A 105 4.87 4.75 14.95
CA ARG A 105 5.23 5.57 13.78
C ARG A 105 6.72 5.58 13.47
N GLU A 106 7.57 5.59 14.49
CA GLU A 106 9.03 5.59 14.31
C GLU A 106 9.52 4.21 13.80
N ASN A 107 9.05 3.13 14.40
CA ASN A 107 9.35 1.77 13.96
C ASN A 107 8.86 1.53 12.52
N PHE A 108 7.65 1.97 12.21
CA PHE A 108 7.10 1.91 10.86
C PHE A 108 7.98 2.66 9.87
N TRP A 109 8.46 3.86 10.23
CA TRP A 109 9.35 4.63 9.37
C TRP A 109 10.67 3.89 9.10
N HIS A 110 11.31 3.31 10.12
CA HIS A 110 12.53 2.52 9.95
C HIS A 110 12.32 1.32 9.02
N LYS A 111 11.27 0.53 9.25
CA LYS A 111 10.92 -0.64 8.43
C LYS A 111 10.61 -0.25 6.98
N LEU A 112 9.96 0.89 6.79
CA LEU A 112 9.61 1.39 5.47
C LEU A 112 10.84 1.87 4.69
N VAL A 113 11.81 2.52 5.36
CA VAL A 113 13.09 2.92 4.76
C VAL A 113 13.90 1.70 4.35
N GLU A 114 14.02 0.71 5.24
CA GLU A 114 14.69 -0.57 4.96
C GLU A 114 14.07 -1.27 3.74
N PHE A 115 12.74 -1.33 3.66
CA PHE A 115 12.03 -1.85 2.50
C PHE A 115 12.34 -1.06 1.22
N TYR A 116 12.38 0.28 1.27
CA TYR A 116 12.70 1.08 0.10
C TYR A 116 14.07 0.75 -0.46
N GLU A 117 15.08 0.67 0.42
CA GLU A 117 16.48 0.43 0.05
C GLU A 117 16.73 -1.00 -0.43
N THR A 118 16.16 -1.99 0.23
CA THR A 118 16.41 -3.42 -0.05
C THR A 118 15.46 -3.98 -1.10
N GLY A 119 14.23 -3.44 -1.19
CA GLY A 119 13.12 -4.04 -1.93
C GLY A 119 12.52 -5.29 -1.28
N GLN A 120 12.98 -5.68 -0.08
CA GLN A 120 12.48 -6.83 0.65
C GLN A 120 11.36 -6.37 1.60
N GLN A 121 10.16 -6.90 1.41
CA GLN A 121 8.96 -6.42 2.12
C GLN A 121 8.57 -7.29 3.32
N ASP A 122 9.15 -8.47 3.49
CA ASP A 122 8.68 -9.47 4.46
C ASP A 122 8.70 -8.93 5.89
N ASP A 123 9.78 -8.27 6.29
CA ASP A 123 9.92 -7.69 7.63
C ASP A 123 8.95 -6.51 7.87
N LEU A 124 8.68 -5.70 6.84
CA LEU A 124 7.65 -4.65 6.91
C LEU A 124 6.25 -5.27 7.04
N ASN A 125 5.95 -6.33 6.29
CA ASN A 125 4.66 -7.01 6.32
C ASN A 125 4.42 -7.65 7.70
N ASP A 126 5.42 -8.33 8.25
CA ASP A 126 5.38 -8.93 9.59
C ASP A 126 5.14 -7.88 10.67
N PHE A 127 5.84 -6.75 10.58
CA PHE A 127 5.65 -5.63 11.49
C PHE A 127 4.22 -5.09 11.41
N LEU A 128 3.74 -4.76 10.21
CA LEU A 128 2.39 -4.22 10.01
C LEU A 128 1.32 -5.19 10.47
N TYR A 129 1.50 -6.49 10.21
CA TYR A 129 0.56 -7.51 10.65
C TYR A 129 0.44 -7.58 12.17
N LYS A 130 1.57 -7.50 12.88
CA LYS A 130 1.61 -7.59 14.35
C LYS A 130 1.07 -6.34 15.04
N THR A 131 1.32 -5.15 14.48
CA THR A 131 1.08 -3.88 15.17
C THR A 131 -0.08 -3.08 14.64
N SER A 132 -0.44 -3.27 13.37
CA SER A 132 -1.26 -2.31 12.62
C SER A 132 -2.50 -2.93 11.97
N ILE A 133 -2.66 -4.25 12.04
CA ILE A 133 -3.83 -4.97 11.51
C ILE A 133 -4.87 -5.20 12.61
N GLY A 134 -6.04 -4.60 12.43
CA GLY A 134 -7.25 -4.93 13.17
C GLY A 134 -8.12 -5.90 12.36
N ILE A 135 -8.21 -7.16 12.77
CA ILE A 135 -9.07 -8.15 12.10
C ILE A 135 -10.53 -7.74 12.25
N MET A 136 -11.27 -7.73 11.14
CA MET A 136 -12.70 -7.46 11.21
C MET A 136 -13.43 -8.63 11.88
N PRO A 137 -14.37 -8.36 12.81
CA PRO A 137 -15.22 -9.42 13.33
C PRO A 137 -15.96 -10.08 12.17
N GLY A 138 -16.01 -11.41 12.16
CA GLY A 138 -16.84 -12.15 11.22
C GLY A 138 -18.29 -11.73 11.44
N GLY A 139 -18.93 -11.15 10.43
CA GLY A 139 -20.39 -11.11 10.38
C GLY A 139 -20.98 -12.52 10.32
N LEU A 140 -22.31 -12.65 10.24
CA LEU A 140 -23.05 -13.93 10.18
C LEU A 140 -22.71 -14.83 8.97
N THR A 141 -21.72 -14.48 8.16
CA THR A 141 -21.25 -15.22 6.99
C THR A 141 -19.74 -15.41 7.09
N MET A 142 -19.31 -16.64 7.38
CA MET A 142 -17.89 -17.03 7.41
C MET A 142 -17.67 -18.20 6.45
N GLU A 143 -16.57 -18.16 5.69
CA GLU A 143 -15.82 -19.38 5.36
C GLU A 143 -14.34 -19.20 4.96
N LYS A 144 -13.81 -18.00 4.68
CA LYS A 144 -12.48 -17.87 4.02
C LYS A 144 -11.40 -17.01 4.68
N THR A 145 -11.47 -16.72 5.97
CA THR A 145 -10.44 -15.88 6.61
C THR A 145 -9.91 -16.49 7.90
N ARG A 146 -9.27 -17.67 7.82
CA ARG A 146 -8.33 -18.12 8.83
C ARG A 146 -7.17 -18.86 8.16
N GLU A 147 -5.97 -18.48 8.60
CA GLU A 147 -4.67 -19.07 8.29
C GLU A 147 -3.96 -18.49 7.05
N ILE A 148 -3.02 -17.59 7.34
CA ILE A 148 -1.86 -17.37 6.50
C ILE A 148 -0.93 -18.56 6.80
N GLU A 149 -1.09 -19.65 6.08
CA GLU A 149 0.03 -20.60 5.89
C GLU A 149 1.14 -19.92 5.06
#